data_AF-A0A7T5ELC0-F1
#
_entry.id   AF-A0A7T5ELC0-F1
#
_cell.length_a   1.000
_cell.length_b   1.000
_cell.length_c   1.000
_cell.angle_alpha   90.00
_cell.angle_beta   90.00
_cell.angle_gamma   90.00
#
_symmetry.space_group_name_H-M   'P 1'
#
loop_
_entity.id
_entity.type
_entity.pdbx_description
1 polymer ?
#
loop_
_entity_poly.entity_id
_entity_poly.type
_entity_poly.pdbx_seq_one_letter_code
_entity_poly.pdbx_strand_id
1 'polypeptide(L)'
;MECREMIVLIHEFLDEDIDELSNQQLQSHLKTCGSCRRHLHELQKAIAFLQSASHIHVSADFTSRVVAKLPAPTKKKRFSAWLRNHPFLTAAAVFLFLMTGSAIASWYERDNTLQIASSSMDKLKIDRSRNVVVVPAGTTIDGDLVVRNGNVEVLGEVRGNVVAIEGKVILASTAQVAGSAESIEAIFDWIWYEVKNIGNDLLPIFP
;
A
#
# COMPACT_ATOMS: atom_id res chain seq x y z
N MET A 1 -24.59 -9.47 -41.00
CA MET A 1 -23.35 -8.87 -40.47
C MET A 1 -22.99 -7.71 -41.35
N GLU A 2 -22.72 -6.55 -40.75
CA GLU A 2 -22.42 -5.31 -41.45
C GLU A 2 -21.06 -5.42 -42.15
N CYS A 3 -21.00 -5.16 -43.47
CA CYS A 3 -19.73 -5.19 -44.22
C CYS A 3 -18.73 -4.15 -43.69
N ARG A 4 -19.22 -3.10 -43.01
CA ARG A 4 -18.41 -2.02 -42.46
C ARG A 4 -17.45 -2.49 -41.37
N GLU A 5 -17.91 -3.36 -40.48
CA GLU A 5 -17.08 -3.92 -39.40
C GLU A 5 -16.00 -4.85 -39.97
N MET A 6 -16.33 -5.58 -41.03
CA MET A 6 -15.43 -6.53 -41.67
C MET A 6 -14.29 -5.83 -42.44
N ILE A 7 -14.49 -4.59 -42.91
CA ILE A 7 -13.41 -3.79 -43.53
C ILE A 7 -12.33 -3.44 -42.51
N VAL A 8 -12.71 -3.16 -41.25
CA VAL A 8 -11.74 -2.89 -40.17
C VAL A 8 -10.90 -4.15 -39.91
N LEU A 9 -11.56 -5.31 -39.80
CA LEU A 9 -10.88 -6.60 -39.63
C LEU A 9 -9.99 -6.97 -40.82
N ILE A 10 -10.32 -6.56 -42.05
CA ILE A 10 -9.45 -6.75 -43.23
C ILE A 10 -8.12 -6.01 -43.05
N HIS A 11 -8.13 -4.80 -42.51
CA HIS A 11 -6.90 -4.04 -42.26
C HIS A 11 -6.08 -4.68 -41.14
N GLU A 12 -6.69 -5.02 -40.01
CA GLU A 12 -6.01 -5.73 -38.91
C GLU A 12 -5.41 -7.07 -39.37
N PHE A 13 -6.11 -7.79 -40.27
CA PHE A 13 -5.60 -9.02 -40.87
C PHE A 13 -4.37 -8.77 -41.77
N LEU A 14 -4.36 -7.69 -42.55
CA LEU A 14 -3.23 -7.34 -43.41
C LEU A 14 -2.02 -6.81 -42.62
N ASP A 15 -2.26 -6.21 -41.45
CA ASP A 15 -1.25 -5.71 -40.54
C ASP A 15 -0.69 -6.80 -39.58
N GLU A 16 -1.19 -8.04 -39.68
CA GLU A 16 -0.84 -9.19 -38.80
C GLU A 16 -1.21 -9.00 -37.31
N ASP A 17 -2.11 -8.07 -37.01
CA ASP A 17 -2.52 -7.67 -35.64
C ASP A 17 -3.90 -8.21 -35.21
N ILE A 18 -4.54 -9.05 -36.04
CA ILE A 18 -5.88 -9.61 -35.77
C ILE A 18 -5.87 -10.75 -34.73
N ASP A 19 -6.85 -10.76 -33.82
CA ASP A 19 -7.06 -11.87 -32.89
C ASP A 19 -7.72 -13.10 -33.54
N GLU A 20 -7.56 -14.27 -32.91
CA GLU A 20 -8.01 -15.55 -33.50
C GLU A 20 -9.54 -15.63 -33.68
N LEU A 21 -10.31 -15.03 -32.78
CA LEU A 21 -11.77 -15.06 -32.83
C LEU A 21 -12.29 -14.14 -33.95
N SER A 22 -11.72 -12.93 -34.06
CA SER A 22 -12.01 -11.99 -35.13
C SER A 22 -11.59 -12.53 -36.50
N ASN A 23 -10.48 -13.26 -36.58
CA ASN A 23 -10.05 -13.92 -37.81
C ASN A 23 -11.05 -15.00 -38.26
N GLN A 24 -11.56 -15.83 -37.34
CA GLN A 24 -12.61 -16.80 -37.67
C GLN A 24 -13.88 -16.13 -38.18
N GLN A 25 -14.29 -15.02 -37.56
CA GLN A 25 -15.44 -14.22 -38.01
C GLN A 25 -15.21 -13.65 -39.41
N LEU A 26 -14.05 -13.05 -39.66
CA LEU A 26 -13.66 -12.52 -40.96
C LEU A 26 -13.68 -13.63 -42.04
N GLN A 27 -13.09 -14.79 -41.76
CA GLN A 27 -13.09 -15.93 -42.69
C GLN A 27 -14.51 -16.44 -42.99
N SER A 28 -15.38 -16.51 -41.98
CA SER A 28 -16.78 -16.90 -42.17
C SER A 28 -17.52 -15.90 -43.09
N HIS A 29 -17.24 -14.61 -42.92
CA HIS A 29 -17.82 -13.54 -43.73
C HIS A 29 -17.28 -13.55 -45.17
N LEU A 30 -15.98 -13.75 -45.36
CA LEU A 30 -15.36 -13.80 -46.69
C LEU A 30 -15.86 -14.97 -47.53
N LYS A 31 -16.35 -16.06 -46.92
CA LYS A 31 -17.00 -17.18 -47.64
C LYS A 31 -18.36 -16.78 -48.23
N THR A 32 -19.10 -15.93 -47.54
CA THR A 32 -20.47 -15.56 -47.90
C THR A 32 -20.56 -14.24 -48.68
N CYS A 33 -19.62 -13.31 -48.46
CA CYS A 33 -19.65 -11.97 -49.02
C CYS A 33 -18.61 -11.77 -50.14
N GLY A 34 -19.08 -11.58 -51.38
CA GLY A 34 -18.21 -11.37 -52.54
C GLY A 34 -17.59 -9.97 -52.64
N SER A 35 -18.20 -8.94 -52.06
CA SER A 35 -17.65 -7.57 -52.06
C SER A 35 -16.41 -7.46 -51.16
N CYS A 36 -16.50 -7.93 -49.92
CA CYS A 36 -15.37 -7.94 -48.98
C CYS A 36 -14.20 -8.78 -49.50
N ARG A 37 -14.48 -9.92 -50.13
CA ARG A 37 -13.45 -10.76 -50.76
C ARG A 37 -12.70 -10.03 -51.88
N ARG A 38 -13.44 -9.31 -52.74
CA ARG A 38 -12.85 -8.50 -53.81
C ARG A 38 -11.97 -7.39 -53.22
N HIS A 39 -12.45 -6.72 -52.18
CA HIS A 39 -11.70 -5.65 -51.53
C HIS A 39 -10.36 -6.14 -50.95
N LEU A 40 -10.37 -7.23 -50.18
CA LEU A 40 -9.16 -7.86 -49.66
C LEU A 40 -8.17 -8.24 -50.79
N HIS A 41 -8.69 -8.83 -51.87
CA HIS A 41 -7.85 -9.24 -53.00
C HIS A 41 -7.21 -8.07 -53.75
N GLU A 42 -7.92 -6.95 -53.92
CA GLU A 42 -7.35 -5.73 -54.51
C GLU A 42 -6.25 -5.11 -53.62
N LEU A 43 -6.43 -5.13 -52.29
CA LEU A 43 -5.39 -4.69 -51.34
C LEU A 43 -4.16 -5.59 -51.41
N GLN A 44 -4.34 -6.91 -51.43
CA GLN A 44 -3.23 -7.88 -51.54
C GLN A 44 -2.46 -7.72 -52.86
N LYS A 45 -3.15 -7.47 -53.97
CA LYS A 45 -2.50 -7.15 -55.26
C LYS A 45 -1.67 -5.88 -55.17
N ALA A 46 -2.19 -4.82 -54.56
CA ALA A 46 -1.47 -3.56 -54.42
C ALA A 46 -0.19 -3.74 -53.58
N ILE A 47 -0.27 -4.51 -52.48
CA ILE A 47 0.88 -4.88 -51.65
C ILE A 47 1.91 -5.68 -52.47
N ALA A 48 1.48 -6.72 -53.17
CA ALA A 48 2.36 -7.55 -53.99
C ALA A 48 3.05 -6.74 -55.11
N PHE A 49 2.32 -5.81 -55.72
CA PHE A 49 2.87 -4.91 -56.73
C PHE A 49 3.97 -4.02 -56.15
N LEU A 50 3.73 -3.38 -54.99
CA LEU A 50 4.74 -2.57 -54.30
C LEU A 50 5.96 -3.39 -53.88
N GLN A 51 5.77 -4.58 -53.35
CA GLN A 51 6.86 -5.48 -52.95
C GLN A 51 7.71 -5.87 -54.16
N SER A 52 7.08 -6.19 -55.29
CA SER A 52 7.78 -6.54 -56.54
C SER A 52 8.57 -5.38 -57.16
N ALA A 53 8.21 -4.13 -56.84
CA ALA A 53 8.88 -2.94 -57.35
C ALA A 53 10.18 -2.59 -56.60
N SER A 54 10.54 -3.30 -55.52
CA SER A 54 11.52 -2.82 -54.55
C SER A 54 12.91 -3.47 -54.63
N HIS A 55 13.73 -3.01 -55.57
CA HIS A 55 15.19 -2.92 -55.36
C HIS A 55 15.55 -1.48 -55.01
N ILE A 56 15.01 -0.98 -53.89
CA ILE A 56 15.31 0.38 -53.41
C ILE A 56 16.53 0.28 -52.50
N HIS A 57 17.71 0.55 -53.06
CA HIS A 57 18.92 0.73 -52.26
C HIS A 57 18.83 2.05 -51.51
N VAL A 58 18.68 1.93 -50.19
CA VAL A 58 18.63 3.07 -49.30
C VAL A 58 20.06 3.49 -48.93
N SER A 59 20.32 4.79 -48.82
CA SER A 59 21.63 5.29 -48.36
C SER A 59 21.96 4.73 -46.97
N ALA A 60 23.23 4.43 -46.69
CA ALA A 60 23.68 3.88 -45.39
C ALA A 60 23.18 4.69 -44.16
N ASP A 61 23.01 6.01 -44.32
CA ASP A 61 22.58 6.91 -43.25
C ASP A 61 21.06 7.15 -43.16
N PHE A 62 20.24 6.38 -43.88
CA PHE A 62 18.79 6.63 -43.86
C PHE A 62 18.18 6.33 -42.50
N THR A 63 18.53 5.19 -41.91
CA THR A 63 18.02 4.78 -40.60
C THR A 63 18.38 5.80 -39.53
N SER A 64 19.63 6.29 -39.52
CA SER A 64 20.06 7.31 -38.55
C SER A 64 19.30 8.63 -38.72
N ARG A 65 19.07 9.09 -39.96
CA ARG A 65 18.30 10.30 -40.24
C ARG A 65 16.81 10.19 -39.89
N VAL A 66 16.21 9.01 -40.10
CA VAL A 66 14.80 8.78 -39.74
C VAL A 66 14.65 8.73 -38.23
N VAL A 67 15.51 7.98 -37.54
CA VAL A 67 15.50 7.89 -36.07
C VAL A 67 15.71 9.25 -35.42
N ALA A 68 16.59 10.09 -35.97
CA ALA A 68 16.82 11.45 -35.47
C ALA A 68 15.59 12.37 -35.62
N LYS A 69 14.66 12.07 -36.53
CA LYS A 69 13.44 12.85 -36.77
C LYS A 69 12.21 12.29 -36.06
N LEU A 70 12.29 11.10 -35.46
CA LEU A 70 11.18 10.54 -34.70
C LEU A 70 10.99 11.34 -33.40
N PRO A 71 9.74 11.70 -33.04
CA PRO A 71 9.46 12.38 -31.78
C PRO A 71 9.95 11.53 -30.60
N ALA A 72 10.53 12.17 -29.60
CA ALA A 72 11.08 11.48 -28.43
C ALA A 72 10.02 10.54 -27.81
N PRO A 73 10.40 9.29 -27.46
CA PRO A 73 9.45 8.33 -26.92
C PRO A 73 8.70 8.94 -25.75
N THR A 74 7.37 8.81 -25.77
CA THR A 74 6.52 9.44 -24.77
C THR A 74 7.00 9.07 -23.37
N LYS A 75 7.24 10.09 -22.52
CA LYS A 75 7.87 9.96 -21.18
C LYS A 75 7.09 9.05 -20.21
N LYS A 76 5.95 8.49 -20.62
CA LYS A 76 5.05 7.64 -19.83
C LYS A 76 5.70 6.36 -19.30
N LYS A 77 6.86 5.94 -19.82
CA LYS A 77 7.57 4.74 -19.33
C LYS A 77 8.83 5.00 -18.52
N ARG A 78 9.18 6.25 -18.16
CA ARG A 78 10.45 6.53 -17.46
C ARG A 78 10.55 5.84 -16.08
N PHE A 79 9.47 5.83 -15.31
CA PHE A 79 9.47 5.18 -13.99
C PHE A 79 9.54 3.64 -14.12
N SER A 80 8.72 3.04 -14.98
CA SER A 80 8.75 1.60 -15.23
C SER A 80 10.06 1.13 -15.86
N ALA A 81 10.68 1.93 -16.73
CA ALA A 81 11.98 1.64 -17.32
C ALA A 81 13.10 1.75 -16.27
N TRP A 82 13.07 2.78 -15.42
CA TRP A 82 14.05 2.97 -14.34
C TRP A 82 14.01 1.83 -13.31
N LEU A 83 12.80 1.40 -12.93
CA LEU A 83 12.60 0.26 -12.04
C LEU A 83 13.18 -1.05 -12.62
N ARG A 84 13.08 -1.22 -13.94
CA ARG A 84 13.62 -2.38 -14.67
C ARG A 84 15.14 -2.33 -14.86
N ASN A 85 15.70 -1.12 -14.96
CA ASN A 85 17.13 -0.91 -15.17
C ASN A 85 17.95 -1.01 -13.87
N HIS A 86 17.31 -0.91 -12.70
CA HIS A 86 17.98 -0.97 -11.39
C HIS A 86 17.36 -2.01 -10.44
N PRO A 87 17.33 -3.30 -10.79
CA PRO A 87 16.67 -4.35 -10.01
C PRO A 87 17.21 -4.50 -8.57
N PHE A 88 18.46 -4.11 -8.32
CA PHE A 88 19.06 -4.17 -6.98
C PHE A 88 18.51 -3.08 -6.04
N LEU A 89 18.36 -1.84 -6.53
CA LEU A 89 17.82 -0.74 -5.73
C LEU A 89 16.34 -0.96 -5.39
N THR A 90 15.60 -1.58 -6.32
CA THR A 90 14.17 -1.86 -6.13
C THR A 90 13.96 -2.98 -5.13
N ALA A 91 14.76 -4.05 -5.21
CA ALA A 91 14.78 -5.11 -4.19
C ALA A 91 15.15 -4.57 -2.81
N ALA A 92 16.16 -3.70 -2.70
CA ALA A 92 16.57 -3.08 -1.44
C ALA A 92 15.46 -2.19 -0.84
N ALA A 93 14.78 -1.40 -1.67
CA ALA A 93 13.67 -0.56 -1.22
C ALA A 93 12.48 -1.38 -0.71
N VAL A 94 12.12 -2.46 -1.43
CA VAL A 94 11.05 -3.37 -0.99
C VAL A 94 11.45 -4.09 0.31
N PHE A 95 12.69 -4.56 0.41
CA PHE A 95 13.20 -5.17 1.63
C PHE A 95 13.14 -4.21 2.82
N LEU A 96 13.61 -2.97 2.65
CA LEU A 96 13.54 -1.95 3.69
C LEU A 96 12.10 -1.62 4.07
N PHE A 97 11.19 -1.49 3.10
CA PHE A 97 9.77 -1.22 3.36
C PHE A 97 9.11 -2.35 4.16
N LEU A 98 9.40 -3.61 3.81
CA LEU A 98 8.89 -4.76 4.55
C LEU A 98 9.53 -4.88 5.94
N MET A 99 10.83 -4.60 6.06
CA MET A 99 11.55 -4.60 7.33
C MET A 99 11.06 -3.49 8.26
N THR A 100 10.85 -2.27 7.77
CA THR A 100 10.28 -1.18 8.57
C THR A 100 8.84 -1.49 8.94
N GLY A 101 8.03 -2.00 8.01
CA GLY A 101 6.66 -2.46 8.32
C GLY A 101 6.64 -3.53 9.40
N SER A 102 7.53 -4.51 9.33
CA SER A 102 7.67 -5.57 10.34
C SER A 102 8.17 -5.04 11.68
N ALA A 103 9.14 -4.12 11.67
CA ALA A 103 9.62 -3.46 12.88
C ALA A 103 8.49 -2.67 13.55
N ILE A 104 7.73 -1.87 12.79
CA ILE A 104 6.59 -1.11 13.32
C ILE A 104 5.51 -2.04 13.87
N ALA A 105 5.16 -3.12 13.15
CA ALA A 105 4.20 -4.10 13.64
C ALA A 105 4.63 -4.75 14.95
N SER A 106 5.92 -5.13 15.07
CA SER A 106 6.46 -5.70 16.31
C SER A 106 6.47 -4.73 17.49
N TRP A 107 6.51 -3.43 17.23
CA TRP A 107 6.39 -2.40 18.27
C TRP A 107 4.94 -2.19 18.70
N TYR A 108 3.99 -2.29 17.76
CA TYR A 108 2.56 -2.24 18.07
C TYR A 108 2.09 -3.46 18.88
N GLU A 109 2.74 -4.62 18.67
CA GLU A 109 2.43 -5.86 19.38
C GLU A 109 3.07 -5.95 20.78
N ARG A 110 3.66 -4.86 21.28
CA ARG A 110 4.23 -4.81 22.63
C ARG A 110 3.11 -4.67 23.68
N ASP A 111 2.61 -5.83 24.09
CA ASP A 111 1.92 -6.14 25.34
C ASP A 111 0.61 -5.43 25.63
N ASN A 112 -0.51 -5.93 25.11
CA ASN A 112 -1.84 -5.70 25.70
C ASN A 112 -2.08 -6.54 26.98
N THR A 113 -1.00 -7.02 27.61
CA THR A 113 -1.03 -7.84 28.82
C THR A 113 -1.00 -6.93 30.04
N LEU A 114 -1.87 -7.19 31.02
CA LEU A 114 -1.86 -6.52 32.32
C LEU A 114 -0.49 -6.67 33.01
N GLN A 115 0.25 -5.57 33.13
CA GLN A 115 1.49 -5.52 33.91
C GLN A 115 1.23 -4.75 35.20
N ILE A 116 1.66 -5.33 36.32
CA ILE A 116 1.44 -4.79 37.67
C ILE A 116 2.80 -4.65 38.33
N ALA A 117 3.16 -3.43 38.71
CA ALA A 117 4.33 -3.16 39.54
C ALA A 117 3.85 -2.65 40.90
N SER A 118 4.05 -3.46 41.95
CA SER A 118 3.77 -3.08 43.34
C SER A 118 4.66 -3.87 44.30
N SER A 119 5.03 -3.24 45.41
CA SER A 119 5.80 -3.84 46.52
C SER A 119 5.05 -4.93 47.29
N SER A 120 3.71 -5.01 47.18
CA SER A 120 2.86 -5.93 47.96
C SER A 120 1.85 -6.68 47.09
N MET A 121 2.34 -7.47 46.12
CA MET A 121 1.49 -8.20 45.16
C MET A 121 0.51 -9.21 45.81
N ASP A 122 0.86 -9.78 46.96
CA ASP A 122 0.08 -10.85 47.61
C ASP A 122 -1.26 -10.38 48.20
N LYS A 123 -1.47 -9.06 48.33
CA LYS A 123 -2.67 -8.46 48.91
C LYS A 123 -3.67 -7.94 47.86
N LEU A 124 -3.31 -8.01 46.57
CA LEU A 124 -4.12 -7.51 45.46
C LEU A 124 -5.03 -8.59 44.90
N LYS A 125 -6.29 -8.23 44.57
CA LYS A 125 -7.19 -9.12 43.82
C LYS A 125 -7.17 -8.73 42.34
N ILE A 126 -6.65 -9.63 41.51
CA ILE A 126 -6.57 -9.43 40.06
C ILE A 126 -7.79 -10.07 39.41
N ASP A 127 -8.71 -9.24 38.92
CA ASP A 127 -9.89 -9.69 38.19
C ASP A 127 -9.59 -9.70 36.69
N ARG A 128 -9.03 -10.82 36.21
CA ARG A 128 -8.64 -11.00 34.80
C ARG A 128 -9.84 -10.94 33.84
N SER A 129 -11.06 -11.13 34.34
CA SER A 129 -12.27 -11.06 33.50
C SER A 129 -12.62 -9.63 33.09
N ARG A 130 -12.29 -8.65 33.94
CA ARG A 130 -12.57 -7.22 33.74
C ARG A 130 -11.31 -6.39 33.46
N ASN A 131 -10.13 -7.02 33.42
CA ASN A 131 -8.83 -6.38 33.38
C ASN A 131 -8.67 -5.29 34.45
N VAL A 132 -9.08 -5.60 35.69
CA VAL A 132 -9.02 -4.67 36.83
C VAL A 132 -8.16 -5.24 37.96
N VAL A 133 -7.31 -4.38 38.52
CA VAL A 133 -6.55 -4.66 39.75
C VAL A 133 -7.29 -4.00 40.91
N VAL A 134 -7.76 -4.82 41.86
CA VAL A 134 -8.57 -4.35 42.99
C VAL A 134 -7.74 -4.36 44.27
N VAL A 135 -7.71 -3.22 44.97
CA VAL A 135 -7.22 -3.08 46.34
C VAL A 135 -8.42 -3.24 47.28
N PRO A 136 -8.59 -4.37 47.98
CA PRO A 136 -9.78 -4.61 48.80
C PRO A 136 -9.85 -3.73 50.04
N ALA A 137 -11.06 -3.45 50.51
CA ALA A 137 -11.30 -2.68 51.74
C ALA A 137 -10.66 -3.38 52.96
N GLY A 138 -10.07 -2.60 53.86
CA GLY A 138 -9.37 -3.12 55.05
C GLY A 138 -7.94 -3.61 54.80
N THR A 139 -7.40 -3.42 53.59
CA THR A 139 -5.98 -3.66 53.29
C THR A 139 -5.24 -2.34 53.08
N THR A 140 -4.04 -2.26 53.64
CA THR A 140 -3.11 -1.15 53.42
C THR A 140 -1.94 -1.66 52.59
N ILE A 141 -1.67 -0.97 51.48
CA ILE A 141 -0.53 -1.20 50.59
C ILE A 141 0.49 -0.11 50.86
N ASP A 142 1.67 -0.49 51.32
CA ASP A 142 2.78 0.43 51.52
C ASP A 142 3.67 0.47 50.26
N GLY A 143 3.68 1.61 49.56
CA GLY A 143 4.42 1.82 48.31
C GLY A 143 3.54 2.11 47.10
N ASP A 144 4.18 2.42 45.97
CA ASP A 144 3.51 2.82 44.74
C ASP A 144 2.84 1.63 44.03
N LEU A 145 1.69 1.89 43.41
CA LEU A 145 0.92 0.94 42.61
C LEU A 145 0.83 1.46 41.17
N VAL A 146 1.54 0.79 40.25
CA VAL A 146 1.50 1.11 38.83
C VAL A 146 0.89 -0.05 38.06
N VAL A 147 -0.18 0.22 37.32
CA VAL A 147 -0.88 -0.76 36.48
C VAL A 147 -0.87 -0.29 35.03
N ARG A 148 -0.45 -1.17 34.13
CA ARG A 148 -0.44 -0.91 32.67
C ARG A 148 -1.48 -1.79 31.98
N ASN A 149 -2.17 -1.23 30.98
CA ASN A 149 -3.15 -1.93 30.15
C ASN A 149 -4.28 -2.55 30.99
N GLY A 150 -4.71 -1.81 32.01
CA GLY A 150 -5.65 -2.27 33.02
C GLY A 150 -6.16 -1.15 33.91
N ASN A 151 -7.37 -1.34 34.44
CA ASN A 151 -7.95 -0.39 35.38
C ASN A 151 -7.52 -0.72 36.82
N VAL A 152 -7.51 0.29 37.68
CA VAL A 152 -7.25 0.13 39.12
C VAL A 152 -8.49 0.51 39.90
N GLU A 153 -8.94 -0.35 40.79
CA GLU A 153 -10.06 -0.08 41.68
C GLU A 153 -9.57 -0.09 43.13
N VAL A 154 -9.58 1.07 43.78
CA VAL A 154 -9.10 1.21 45.16
C VAL A 154 -10.30 1.27 46.10
N LEU A 155 -10.42 0.26 46.98
CA LEU A 155 -11.43 0.19 48.04
C LEU A 155 -10.80 0.34 49.45
N GLY A 156 -9.49 0.09 49.56
CA GLY A 156 -8.69 0.17 50.79
C GLY A 156 -7.78 1.39 50.88
N GLU A 157 -6.63 1.23 51.53
CA GLU A 157 -5.63 2.30 51.74
C GLU A 157 -4.35 2.02 50.92
N VAL A 158 -3.85 3.03 50.21
CA VAL A 158 -2.56 2.98 49.51
C VAL A 158 -1.66 4.10 50.03
N ARG A 159 -0.56 3.73 50.68
CA ARG A 159 0.48 4.66 51.16
C ARG A 159 1.56 4.84 50.10
N GLY A 160 1.15 5.45 48.99
CA GLY A 160 1.98 5.68 47.82
C GLY A 160 1.16 6.27 46.67
N ASN A 161 1.77 6.38 45.50
CA ASN A 161 1.12 6.86 44.29
C ASN A 161 0.40 5.72 43.56
N VAL A 162 -0.75 6.02 42.98
CA VAL A 162 -1.53 5.10 42.14
C VAL A 162 -1.52 5.63 40.71
N VAL A 163 -0.93 4.89 39.79
CA VAL A 163 -0.82 5.30 38.37
C VAL A 163 -1.37 4.19 37.47
N ALA A 164 -2.39 4.53 36.67
CA ALA A 164 -2.87 3.67 35.59
C ALA A 164 -2.35 4.20 34.24
N ILE A 165 -1.63 3.37 33.48
CA ILE A 165 -1.14 3.68 32.13
C ILE A 165 -1.99 2.89 31.14
N GLU A 166 -2.61 3.58 30.17
CA GLU A 166 -3.56 2.96 29.23
C GLU A 166 -4.72 2.27 29.97
N GLY A 167 -5.21 2.94 31.01
CA GLY A 167 -6.28 2.46 31.90
C GLY A 167 -6.79 3.57 32.82
N LYS A 168 -7.84 3.28 33.60
CA LYS A 168 -8.51 4.25 34.50
C LYS A 168 -8.34 3.88 35.97
N VAL A 169 -8.13 4.88 36.82
CA VAL A 169 -8.17 4.73 38.28
C VAL A 169 -9.59 5.04 38.80
N ILE A 170 -10.16 4.09 39.55
CA ILE A 170 -11.50 4.17 40.16
C ILE A 170 -11.31 4.14 41.68
N LEU A 171 -11.77 5.18 42.36
CA LEU A 171 -11.66 5.35 43.81
C LEU A 171 -13.05 5.17 44.43
N ALA A 172 -13.19 4.27 45.41
CA ALA A 172 -14.40 4.20 46.22
C ALA A 172 -14.43 5.29 47.29
N SER A 173 -15.62 5.61 47.80
CA SER A 173 -15.83 6.64 48.83
C SER A 173 -15.10 6.35 50.16
N THR A 174 -14.68 5.09 50.39
CA THR A 174 -13.93 4.65 51.56
C THR A 174 -12.42 4.54 51.31
N ALA A 175 -11.96 4.85 50.10
CA ALA A 175 -10.58 4.70 49.69
C ALA A 175 -9.71 5.84 50.26
N GLN A 176 -8.47 5.52 50.63
CA GLN A 176 -7.48 6.51 51.03
C GLN A 176 -6.19 6.30 50.23
N VAL A 177 -5.75 7.34 49.52
CA VAL A 177 -4.48 7.35 48.79
C VAL A 177 -3.63 8.46 49.39
N ALA A 178 -2.46 8.11 49.93
CA ALA A 178 -1.56 9.07 50.55
C ALA A 178 -0.79 9.92 49.52
N GLY A 179 -0.57 9.36 48.32
CA GLY A 179 0.07 10.03 47.18
C GLY A 179 -0.93 10.54 46.13
N SER A 180 -0.48 10.64 44.87
CA SER A 180 -1.32 11.02 43.75
C SER A 180 -2.04 9.82 43.12
N ALA A 181 -3.23 10.06 42.54
CA ALA A 181 -3.96 9.09 41.74
C ALA A 181 -4.12 9.64 40.31
N GLU A 182 -3.38 9.06 39.35
CA GLU A 182 -3.29 9.58 37.98
C GLU A 182 -3.57 8.51 36.93
N SER A 183 -4.29 8.89 35.88
CA SER A 183 -4.56 8.03 34.72
C SER A 183 -3.88 8.66 33.49
N ILE A 184 -2.96 7.93 32.88
CA ILE A 184 -2.15 8.37 31.75
C ILE A 184 -2.65 7.64 30.50
N GLU A 185 -3.30 8.37 29.60
CA GLU A 185 -3.73 7.87 28.30
C GLU A 185 -2.65 8.23 27.26
N ALA A 186 -2.02 7.20 26.68
CA ALA A 186 -0.97 7.32 25.68
C ALA A 186 -1.55 6.73 24.36
N ILE A 187 -1.36 7.19 23.13
CA ILE A 187 -0.44 8.13 22.48
C ILE A 187 -1.12 8.52 21.15
N PHE A 188 -1.67 9.73 20.96
CA PHE A 188 -2.08 10.16 19.60
C PHE A 188 -1.88 11.65 19.28
N ASP A 189 -1.77 12.53 20.27
CA ASP A 189 -1.67 13.97 19.99
C ASP A 189 -0.28 14.43 19.49
N TRP A 190 0.81 13.77 19.90
CA TRP A 190 2.17 14.20 19.54
C TRP A 190 2.55 13.85 18.09
N ILE A 191 2.08 12.70 17.59
CA ILE A 191 2.42 12.19 16.25
C ILE A 191 1.82 13.08 15.14
N TRP A 192 0.64 13.68 15.38
CA TRP A 192 0.00 14.55 14.39
C TRP A 192 0.69 15.92 14.24
N TYR A 193 1.35 16.39 15.30
CA TYR A 193 2.07 17.67 15.29
C TYR A 193 3.33 17.62 14.41
N GLU A 194 4.08 16.52 14.48
CA GLU A 194 5.33 16.35 13.71
C GLU A 194 5.08 16.09 12.21
N VAL A 195 4.00 15.34 11.89
CA VAL A 195 3.62 15.05 10.49
C VAL A 195 3.22 16.31 9.73
N LYS A 196 2.58 17.28 10.38
CA LYS A 196 2.25 18.57 9.74
C LYS A 196 3.47 19.42 9.42
N ASN A 197 4.54 19.32 10.20
CA ASN A 197 5.75 20.11 9.99
C ASN A 197 6.63 19.55 8.86
N ILE A 198 6.70 18.23 8.72
CA ILE A 198 7.45 17.56 7.65
C ILE A 198 6.85 17.84 6.26
N GLY A 199 5.53 18.02 6.17
CA GLY A 199 4.85 18.32 4.91
C GLY A 199 5.23 19.67 4.28
N ASN A 200 5.73 20.63 5.07
CA ASN A 200 6.03 21.98 4.59
C ASN A 200 7.46 22.14 4.04
N ASP A 201 8.40 21.26 4.42
CA ASP A 201 9.81 21.32 3.98
C ASP A 201 10.12 20.42 2.76
N LEU A 202 9.18 19.57 2.33
CA LEU A 202 9.38 18.55 1.29
C LEU A 202 8.72 18.86 -0.07
N LEU A 203 8.40 20.12 -0.37
CA LEU A 203 8.06 20.56 -1.72
C LEU A 203 9.25 21.27 -2.39
N PRO A 204 10.20 20.52 -3.00
CA PRO A 204 11.16 21.12 -3.91
C PRO A 204 10.42 21.57 -5.18
N ILE A 205 10.41 22.89 -5.33
CA ILE A 205 10.34 23.68 -6.57
C ILE A 205 10.72 22.83 -7.79
N PHE A 206 9.74 22.49 -8.63
CA PHE A 206 9.97 22.00 -10.00
C PHE A 206 10.05 23.20 -10.96
N PRO A 207 11.08 23.31 -11.84
CA PRO A 207 11.03 24.20 -12.98
C PRO A 207 10.09 23.68 -14.08
#